data_AF-X1HCJ6-F1
#
_entry.id   AF-X1HCJ6-F1
#
_cell.length_a   1.000
_cell.length_b   1.000
_cell.length_c   1.000
_cell.angle_alpha   90.00
_cell.angle_beta   90.00
_cell.angle_gamma   90.00
#
_symmetry.space_group_name_H-M   'P 1'
#
loop_
_entity.id
_entity.type
_entity.pdbx_description
1 polymer ?
#
loop_
_entity_poly.entity_id
_entity_poly.type
_entity_poly.pdbx_seq_one_letter_code
_entity_poly.pdbx_strand_id
1 'polypeptide(L)'
;MYEKLLLESGKFFIGRRSGIGAKVVDDTEDFTIPVSLPPTEEGKATIISITAPATFTSGVPFTIKPKIRNDGGDDKLYLRIIDKDTNTELKHGYITLAAGKEYVPTWSITLTQTTDFHGELEAGHVE
;
A
#
# COMPACT_ATOMS: atom_id res chain seq x y z
N MET A 1 -42.98 -3.98 -1.50
CA MET A 1 -42.89 -2.83 -2.42
C MET A 1 -42.10 -1.77 -1.67
N TYR A 2 -40.86 -1.49 -2.09
CA TYR A 2 -39.99 -0.54 -1.39
C TYR A 2 -40.41 0.87 -1.76
N GLU A 3 -40.48 1.77 -0.78
CA GLU A 3 -40.48 3.20 -1.07
C GLU A 3 -39.43 3.92 -0.22
N LYS A 4 -38.79 4.85 -0.90
CA LYS A 4 -37.46 5.41 -0.70
C LYS A 4 -37.52 6.54 0.33
N LEU A 5 -36.85 6.40 1.48
CA LEU A 5 -36.66 7.51 2.41
C LEU A 5 -35.53 8.41 1.87
N LEU A 6 -35.91 9.51 1.22
CA LEU A 6 -35.02 10.66 1.00
C LEU A 6 -35.11 11.56 2.24
N LEU A 7 -34.08 11.51 3.08
CA LEU A 7 -33.88 12.44 4.19
C LEU A 7 -33.16 13.67 3.65
N GLU A 8 -33.93 14.69 3.29
CA GLU A 8 -33.42 16.06 3.22
C GLU A 8 -34.00 16.86 4.39
N SER A 9 -33.07 17.26 5.25
CA SER A 9 -33.16 18.25 6.32
C SER A 9 -34.39 19.19 6.27
N GLY A 10 -35.28 19.05 7.25
CA GLY A 10 -36.38 19.99 7.46
C GLY A 10 -36.87 19.96 8.89
N LYS A 11 -36.49 20.97 9.67
CA LYS A 11 -36.90 21.21 11.07
C LYS A 11 -38.41 21.03 11.25
N PHE A 12 -38.81 20.32 12.30
CA PHE A 12 -40.22 20.15 12.66
C PHE A 12 -40.52 20.87 13.97
N PHE A 13 -41.49 21.78 13.94
CA PHE A 13 -42.11 22.34 15.14
C PHE A 13 -43.60 22.00 15.08
N ILE A 14 -44.13 21.30 16.09
CA ILE A 14 -45.57 21.31 16.36
C ILE A 14 -45.76 21.90 17.76
N GLY A 15 -46.34 23.09 17.82
CA GLY A 15 -46.93 23.62 19.04
C GLY A 15 -48.41 23.23 19.13
N ARG A 16 -48.80 22.61 20.24
CA ARG A 16 -50.13 22.77 20.85
C ARG A 16 -50.00 22.79 22.37
N ARG A 17 -50.43 23.88 23.02
CA ARG A 17 -50.66 23.93 24.48
C ARG A 17 -51.99 23.25 24.79
N SER A 18 -51.99 22.25 25.66
CA SER A 18 -53.02 22.10 26.71
C SER A 18 -52.65 20.99 27.68
N GLY A 19 -52.49 21.34 28.96
CA GLY A 19 -52.89 20.54 30.13
C GLY A 19 -52.12 19.25 30.46
N ILE A 20 -51.70 19.20 31.74
CA ILE A 20 -51.30 18.01 32.51
C ILE A 20 -49.85 17.56 32.22
N GLY A 21 -49.00 17.70 33.24
CA GLY A 21 -47.57 17.43 33.18
C GLY A 21 -47.25 15.96 32.90
N ALA A 22 -47.21 15.60 31.64
CA ALA A 22 -46.43 14.45 31.18
C ALA A 22 -44.96 14.86 31.25
N LYS A 23 -44.19 14.18 32.09
CA LYS A 23 -42.73 14.25 32.04
C LYS A 23 -42.32 13.68 30.68
N VAL A 24 -42.05 14.54 29.70
CA VAL A 24 -41.38 14.13 28.47
C VAL A 24 -39.95 13.84 28.90
N VAL A 25 -39.68 12.58 29.20
CA VAL A 25 -38.31 12.11 29.35
C VAL A 25 -37.79 11.99 27.92
N ASP A 26 -36.81 12.81 27.59
CA ASP A 26 -36.09 12.71 26.33
C ASP A 26 -35.14 11.52 26.44
N ASP A 27 -35.63 10.33 26.12
CA ASP A 27 -34.82 9.12 25.97
C ASP A 27 -34.14 9.15 24.59
N THR A 28 -33.28 10.16 24.39
CA THR A 28 -32.36 10.16 23.25
C THR A 28 -31.16 9.30 23.63
N GLU A 29 -31.15 8.07 23.13
CA GLU A 29 -29.94 7.23 23.15
C GLU A 29 -29.16 7.44 21.86
N ASP A 30 -27.92 7.90 22.01
CA ASP A 30 -26.95 7.89 20.92
C ASP A 30 -26.58 6.44 20.62
N PHE A 31 -26.81 6.00 19.38
CA PHE A 31 -26.28 4.73 18.90
C PHE A 31 -25.22 4.96 17.83
N THR A 32 -24.14 4.20 17.91
CA THR A 32 -23.08 4.19 16.89
C THR A 32 -23.24 2.94 16.03
N ILE A 33 -23.33 3.10 14.72
CA ILE A 33 -23.17 1.98 13.78
C ILE A 33 -21.68 1.89 13.43
N PRO A 34 -20.95 0.86 13.88
CA PRO A 34 -19.56 0.70 13.47
C PRO A 34 -19.52 0.35 11.98
N VAL A 35 -18.69 1.08 11.22
CA VAL A 35 -18.31 0.66 9.87
C VAL A 35 -17.35 -0.51 10.00
N SER A 36 -17.78 -1.71 9.61
CA SER A 36 -16.89 -2.86 9.47
C SER A 36 -16.20 -2.75 8.10
N LEU A 37 -14.94 -2.32 8.10
CA LEU A 37 -14.09 -2.46 6.91
C LEU A 37 -13.60 -3.91 6.85
N PRO A 38 -13.57 -4.54 5.66
CA PRO A 38 -12.88 -5.82 5.51
C PRO A 38 -11.40 -5.64 5.87
N PRO A 39 -10.73 -6.68 6.43
CA PRO A 39 -9.30 -6.62 6.65
C PRO A 39 -8.59 -6.38 5.31
N THR A 40 -7.73 -5.36 5.26
CA THR A 40 -6.81 -5.17 4.14
C THR A 40 -5.69 -6.21 4.29
N GLU A 41 -5.60 -7.15 3.36
CA GLU A 41 -4.45 -8.05 3.26
C GLU A 41 -3.19 -7.23 3.00
N GLU A 42 -2.12 -7.46 3.77
CA GLU A 42 -0.82 -6.81 3.55
C GLU A 42 -0.25 -7.17 2.17
N GLY A 43 0.57 -6.27 1.62
CA GLY A 43 1.33 -6.53 0.41
C GLY A 43 2.33 -7.67 0.62
N LYS A 44 2.55 -8.45 -0.45
CA LYS A 44 3.57 -9.52 -0.45
C LYS A 44 4.36 -9.44 -1.74
N ALA A 45 5.58 -8.91 -1.66
CA ALA A 45 6.45 -8.79 -2.83
C ALA A 45 7.09 -10.15 -3.16
N THR A 46 6.87 -10.64 -4.37
CA THR A 46 7.54 -11.82 -4.92
C THR A 46 8.49 -11.41 -6.01
N ILE A 47 9.77 -11.78 -5.89
CA ILE A 47 10.76 -11.59 -6.95
C ILE A 47 10.54 -12.66 -8.03
N ILE A 48 10.24 -12.23 -9.26
CA ILE A 48 10.03 -13.12 -10.40
C ILE A 48 11.34 -13.40 -11.13
N SER A 49 12.12 -12.36 -11.40
CA SER A 49 13.36 -12.47 -12.16
C SER A 49 14.26 -11.25 -11.96
N ILE A 50 15.54 -11.38 -12.27
CA ILE A 50 16.47 -10.27 -12.39
C ILE A 50 17.21 -10.38 -13.73
N THR A 51 17.25 -9.27 -14.47
CA THR A 51 18.05 -9.16 -15.69
C THR A 51 19.22 -8.22 -15.44
N ALA A 52 20.43 -8.70 -15.68
CA ALA A 52 21.68 -7.95 -15.58
C ALA A 52 22.62 -8.38 -16.72
N PRO A 53 23.56 -7.52 -17.15
CA PRO A 53 24.59 -7.92 -18.11
C PRO A 53 25.52 -8.97 -17.49
N ALA A 54 26.07 -9.85 -18.32
CA ALA A 54 27.01 -10.89 -17.88
C ALA A 54 28.37 -10.32 -17.42
N THR A 55 28.68 -9.09 -17.82
CA THR A 55 29.93 -8.39 -17.50
C THR A 55 29.65 -6.90 -17.31
N PHE A 56 30.44 -6.24 -16.47
CA PHE A 56 30.44 -4.79 -16.34
C PHE A 56 31.87 -4.25 -16.46
N THR A 57 31.99 -2.96 -16.78
CA THR A 57 33.28 -2.25 -16.76
C THR A 57 33.34 -1.42 -15.50
N SER A 58 34.41 -1.55 -14.72
CA SER A 58 34.62 -0.75 -13.50
C SER A 58 34.50 0.75 -13.80
N GLY A 59 33.73 1.46 -12.97
CA GLY A 59 33.45 2.89 -13.09
C GLY A 59 32.45 3.28 -14.18
N VAL A 60 31.96 2.33 -14.98
CA VAL A 60 30.97 2.57 -16.03
C VAL A 60 29.58 2.13 -15.57
N PRO A 61 28.54 2.98 -15.71
CA PRO A 61 27.19 2.60 -15.34
C PRO A 61 26.67 1.46 -16.23
N PHE A 62 25.96 0.52 -15.61
CA PHE A 62 25.22 -0.53 -16.29
C PHE A 62 23.81 -0.66 -15.71
N THR A 63 22.95 -1.41 -16.41
CA THR A 63 21.53 -1.51 -16.07
C THR A 63 21.19 -2.86 -15.45
N ILE A 64 20.47 -2.83 -14.33
CA ILE A 64 19.77 -3.99 -13.75
C ILE A 64 18.26 -3.74 -13.84
N LYS A 65 17.52 -4.79 -14.25
CA LYS A 65 16.05 -4.80 -14.33
C LYS A 65 15.50 -5.94 -13.49
N PRO A 66 15.20 -5.72 -12.20
CA PRO A 66 14.46 -6.68 -11.42
C PRO A 66 12.98 -6.67 -11.86
N LYS A 67 12.31 -7.79 -11.67
CA LYS A 67 10.87 -7.95 -11.88
C LYS A 67 10.25 -8.51 -10.62
N ILE A 68 9.24 -7.81 -10.11
CA ILE A 68 8.46 -8.26 -8.95
C ILE A 68 6.97 -8.33 -9.26
N ARG A 69 6.23 -9.02 -8.41
CA ARG A 69 4.77 -9.03 -8.37
C ARG A 69 4.27 -8.88 -6.94
N ASN A 70 3.13 -8.21 -6.75
CA ASN A 70 2.43 -8.21 -5.47
C ASN A 70 1.48 -9.41 -5.40
N ASP A 71 1.78 -10.40 -4.55
CA ASP A 71 0.95 -11.59 -4.30
C ASP A 71 0.05 -11.44 -3.05
N GLY A 72 0.07 -10.26 -2.41
CA GLY A 72 -0.78 -9.90 -1.27
C GLY A 72 -1.92 -8.96 -1.65
N GLY A 73 -2.34 -8.10 -0.72
CA GLY A 73 -3.31 -7.03 -1.02
C GLY A 73 -2.64 -5.77 -1.58
N ASP A 74 -3.47 -4.80 -1.98
CA ASP A 74 -3.01 -3.51 -2.52
C ASP A 74 -2.16 -2.76 -1.49
N ASP A 75 -0.88 -2.53 -1.79
CA ASP A 75 0.05 -2.01 -0.79
C ASP A 75 1.27 -1.30 -1.41
N LYS A 76 2.05 -0.62 -0.55
CA LYS A 76 3.37 -0.08 -0.86
C LYS A 76 4.44 -1.14 -0.60
N LEU A 77 5.20 -1.46 -1.63
CA LEU A 77 6.31 -2.40 -1.60
C LEU A 77 7.65 -1.67 -1.72
N TYR A 78 8.70 -2.26 -1.17
CA TYR A 78 10.07 -1.86 -1.40
C TYR A 78 10.82 -2.88 -2.26
N LEU A 79 11.88 -2.39 -2.89
CA LEU A 79 12.83 -3.21 -3.63
C LEU A 79 14.22 -2.61 -3.46
N ARG A 80 15.23 -3.43 -3.14
CA ARG A 80 16.62 -2.98 -3.01
C ARG A 80 17.64 -3.98 -3.52
N ILE A 81 18.79 -3.46 -3.96
CA ILE A 81 19.97 -4.27 -4.32
C ILE A 81 21.07 -3.99 -3.34
N ILE A 82 21.64 -5.06 -2.80
CA ILE A 82 22.77 -5.04 -1.86
C ILE A 82 23.97 -5.69 -2.55
N ASP A 83 25.11 -5.02 -2.50
CA ASP A 83 26.40 -5.62 -2.78
C ASP A 83 26.82 -6.48 -1.58
N LYS A 84 26.99 -7.78 -1.78
CA LYS A 84 27.36 -8.74 -0.73
C LYS A 84 28.85 -8.80 -0.46
N ASP A 85 29.67 -8.30 -1.37
CA ASP A 85 31.11 -8.18 -1.15
C ASP A 85 31.41 -7.07 -0.14
N THR A 86 30.66 -5.97 -0.21
CA THR A 86 30.85 -4.79 0.66
C THR A 86 29.76 -4.59 1.71
N ASN A 87 28.66 -5.35 1.62
CA ASN A 87 27.45 -5.19 2.41
C ASN A 87 26.82 -3.78 2.30
N THR A 88 26.89 -3.18 1.10
CA THR A 88 26.36 -1.84 0.83
C THR A 88 25.10 -1.88 0.00
N GLU A 89 24.13 -1.01 0.31
CA GLU A 89 22.93 -0.84 -0.51
C GLU A 89 23.27 0.00 -1.75
N LEU A 90 23.16 -0.60 -2.93
CA LEU A 90 23.43 0.07 -4.20
C LEU A 90 22.23 0.86 -4.70
N LYS A 91 21.02 0.36 -4.43
CA LYS A 91 19.77 0.98 -4.86
C LYS A 91 18.61 0.56 -3.99
N HIS A 92 17.68 1.47 -3.78
CA HIS A 92 16.42 1.25 -3.08
C HIS A 92 15.32 2.03 -3.78
N GLY A 93 14.18 1.39 -4.02
CA GLY A 93 12.99 2.01 -4.57
C GLY A 93 11.73 1.52 -3.88
N TYR A 94 10.67 2.31 -4.01
CA TYR A 94 9.35 2.01 -3.48
C TYR A 94 8.32 2.12 -4.60
N ILE A 95 7.25 1.33 -4.49
CA ILE A 95 6.12 1.38 -5.44
C ILE A 95 4.84 0.99 -4.72
N THR A 96 3.74 1.71 -4.97
CA THR A 96 2.40 1.22 -4.63
C THR A 96 1.94 0.33 -5.77
N LEU A 97 1.69 -0.95 -5.48
CA LEU A 97 1.40 -1.98 -6.46
C LEU A 97 0.12 -2.71 -6.07
N ALA A 98 -0.89 -2.68 -6.93
CA ALA A 98 -2.13 -3.41 -6.69
C ALA A 98 -1.89 -4.94 -6.70
N ALA A 99 -2.76 -5.68 -6.02
CA ALA A 99 -2.73 -7.13 -5.94
C ALA A 99 -2.67 -7.78 -7.33
N GLY A 100 -1.79 -8.76 -7.48
CA GLY A 100 -1.53 -9.49 -8.72
C GLY A 100 -0.80 -8.69 -9.81
N LYS A 101 -0.46 -7.42 -9.59
CA LYS A 101 0.27 -6.60 -10.58
C LYS A 101 1.78 -6.79 -10.47
N GLU A 102 2.43 -6.65 -11.62
CA GLU A 102 3.88 -6.73 -11.77
C GLU A 102 4.51 -5.36 -11.92
N TYR A 103 5.77 -5.24 -11.51
CA TYR A 103 6.57 -4.02 -11.64
C TYR A 103 7.99 -4.37 -12.09
N VAL A 104 8.52 -3.60 -13.05
CA VAL A 104 9.85 -3.79 -13.66
C VAL A 104 10.60 -2.46 -13.71
N PRO A 105 11.26 -2.03 -12.62
CA PRO A 105 12.08 -0.83 -12.65
C PRO A 105 13.33 -1.05 -13.49
N THR A 106 13.88 0.04 -14.02
CA THR A 106 15.18 0.07 -14.69
C THR A 106 16.14 0.88 -13.83
N TRP A 107 17.19 0.27 -13.30
CA TRP A 107 18.15 0.91 -12.41
C TRP A 107 19.54 0.96 -13.04
N SER A 108 20.12 2.17 -13.06
CA SER A 108 21.51 2.40 -13.42
C SER A 108 22.39 2.30 -12.18
N ILE A 109 23.37 1.40 -12.20
CA ILE A 109 24.31 1.12 -11.11
C ILE A 109 25.74 1.30 -11.65
N THR A 110 26.62 1.85 -10.82
CA THR A 110 28.06 1.96 -11.12
C THR A 110 28.82 1.22 -10.04
N LEU A 111 29.61 0.22 -10.42
CA LEU A 111 30.52 -0.49 -9.53
C LEU A 111 31.96 -0.10 -9.85
N THR A 112 32.77 0.10 -8.82
CA THR A 112 34.21 0.41 -8.97
C THR A 112 35.11 -0.79 -8.72
N GLN A 113 34.56 -1.91 -8.24
CA GLN A 113 35.33 -3.14 -8.05
C GLN A 113 35.85 -3.69 -9.39
N THR A 114 36.96 -4.42 -9.32
CA THR A 114 37.60 -5.09 -10.46
C THR A 114 37.50 -6.61 -10.39
N THR A 115 36.82 -7.12 -9.36
CA THR A 115 36.48 -8.54 -9.17
C THR A 115 35.08 -8.84 -9.68
N ASP A 116 34.65 -10.10 -9.57
CA ASP A 116 33.24 -10.46 -9.69
C ASP A 116 32.38 -9.70 -8.67
N PHE A 117 31.10 -9.54 -9.01
CA PHE A 117 30.09 -8.84 -8.21
C PHE A 117 29.07 -9.85 -7.67
N HIS A 118 28.94 -9.91 -6.34
CA HIS A 118 27.92 -10.69 -5.66
C HIS A 118 26.75 -9.78 -5.24
N GLY A 119 25.70 -9.72 -6.07
CA GLY A 119 24.49 -8.92 -5.77
C GLY A 119 23.36 -9.74 -5.15
N GLU A 120 22.71 -9.18 -4.13
CA GLU A 120 21.44 -9.68 -3.57
C GLU A 120 20.31 -8.72 -3.89
N LEU A 121 19.16 -9.25 -4.33
CA LEU A 121 17.93 -8.49 -4.55
C LEU A 121 16.94 -8.84 -3.45
N GLU A 122 16.44 -7.83 -2.75
CA GLU A 122 15.43 -7.98 -1.70
C GLU A 122 14.17 -7.20 -2.05
N ALA A 123 13.02 -7.77 -1.68
CA ALA A 123 11.69 -7.20 -1.90
C ALA A 123 10.79 -7.48 -0.69
N GLY A 124 9.94 -6.53 -0.31
CA GLY A 124 8.97 -6.73 0.76
C GLY A 124 7.89 -5.65 0.81
N HIS A 125 6.95 -5.76 1.75
CA HIS A 125 6.03 -4.66 2.07
C HIS A 125 6.74 -3.60 2.92
N VAL A 126 6.19 -2.40 2.91
CA VAL A 126 6.60 -1.32 3.82
C VAL A 126 5.61 -1.33 4.99
N GLU A 127 6.13 -1.55 6.20
CA GLU A 127 5.36 -1.42 7.46
C GLU A 127 4.86 0.03 7.69
#